data_AF-A0A7C7NBY4-F1
#
_entry.id   AF-A0A7C7NBY4-F1
#
_cell.length_a   1.000
_cell.length_b   1.000
_cell.length_c   1.000
_cell.angle_alpha   90.00
_cell.angle_beta   90.00
_cell.angle_gamma   90.00
#
_symmetry.space_group_name_H-M   'P 1'
#
loop_
_entity.id
_entity.type
_entity.pdbx_description
1 polymer ?
#
loop_
_entity_poly.entity_id
_entity_poly.type
_entity_poly.pdbx_seq_one_letter_code
_entity_poly.pdbx_strand_id
1 'polypeptide(L)' 'MNKQSKYAWLGLLVLPVCLADITTDGSVGSAQTLNGPEYDIPATLGTQQGSNLFHSFGQFNLNQSERAVFSGPDEIKNIL' A
#
# COMPACT_ATOMS: atom_id res chain seq x y z
N MET A 1 -16.66 42.36 36.38
CA MET A 1 -17.51 41.45 35.59
C MET A 1 -16.99 41.37 34.14
N ASN A 2 -16.14 40.37 33.89
CA ASN A 2 -16.09 39.49 32.72
C ASN A 2 -16.96 39.80 31.47
N LYS A 3 -16.30 39.95 30.32
CA LYS A 3 -16.75 39.30 29.07
C LYS A 3 -15.56 39.02 28.15
N GLN A 4 -15.06 37.79 28.23
CA GLN A 4 -14.12 37.21 27.27
C GLN A 4 -14.90 36.80 26.01
N SER A 5 -14.53 37.35 24.86
CA SER A 5 -15.11 37.00 23.56
C SER A 5 -14.67 35.59 23.16
N LYS A 6 -15.66 34.79 22.77
CA LYS A 6 -15.57 33.36 22.52
C LYS A 6 -15.01 33.11 21.11
N TYR A 7 -13.77 32.66 20.99
CA TYR A 7 -13.25 32.13 19.72
C TYR A 7 -13.83 30.73 19.52
N ALA A 8 -14.64 30.55 18.48
CA ALA A 8 -15.09 29.23 18.04
C ALA A 8 -13.91 28.54 17.33
N TRP A 9 -13.40 27.49 17.94
CA TRP A 9 -12.32 26.67 17.39
C TRP A 9 -12.92 25.77 16.29
N LEU A 10 -12.56 26.00 15.02
CA LEU A 10 -12.77 25.01 13.97
C LEU A 10 -11.76 23.88 14.21
N GLY A 11 -12.19 22.85 14.95
CA GLY A 11 -11.42 21.62 15.10
C GLY A 11 -11.38 20.86 13.78
N LEU A 12 -10.18 20.66 13.22
CA LEU A 12 -9.97 19.74 12.10
C LEU A 12 -10.23 18.32 12.60
N LEU A 13 -11.32 17.70 12.15
CA LEU A 13 -11.61 16.29 12.42
C LEU A 13 -10.66 15.43 11.57
N VAL A 14 -9.59 14.92 12.19
CA VAL A 14 -8.75 13.89 11.58
C VAL A 14 -9.43 12.55 11.86
N LEU A 15 -10.11 12.01 10.85
CA LEU A 15 -10.63 10.64 10.93
C LEU A 15 -9.46 9.66 10.82
N PRO A 16 -9.33 8.65 11.70
CA PRO A 16 -8.33 7.62 11.54
C PRO A 16 -8.66 6.83 10.26
N VAL A 17 -7.82 6.96 9.25
CA VAL A 17 -7.86 6.07 8.08
C VAL A 17 -7.24 4.76 8.54
N CYS A 18 -8.04 3.69 8.57
CA CYS A 18 -7.52 2.34 8.70
C CYS A 18 -6.86 1.99 7.36
N LEU A 19 -5.56 2.22 7.24
CA LEU A 19 -4.81 1.82 6.04
C LEU A 19 -4.93 0.31 5.87
N ALA A 20 -5.17 -0.13 4.64
CA ALA A 20 -4.96 -1.53 4.31
C ALA A 20 -3.45 -1.82 4.38
N ASP A 21 -3.08 -3.07 4.61
CA ASP A 21 -1.69 -3.48 4.74
C ASP A 21 -1.37 -4.52 3.66
N ILE A 22 -0.52 -4.17 2.71
CA ILE A 22 0.08 -5.18 1.83
C ILE A 22 1.39 -5.64 2.45
N THR A 23 1.54 -6.95 2.63
CA THR A 23 2.78 -7.56 3.10
C THR A 23 3.21 -8.68 2.15
N THR A 24 4.47 -8.71 1.75
CA THR A 24 5.06 -9.87 1.07
C THR A 24 5.53 -10.88 2.10
N ASP A 25 5.34 -12.18 1.82
CA ASP A 25 5.60 -13.26 2.80
C ASP A 25 7.02 -13.85 2.75
N GLY A 26 7.80 -13.48 1.73
CA GLY A 26 9.18 -13.93 1.56
C GLY A 26 9.37 -15.26 0.83
N SER A 27 8.30 -15.91 0.34
CA SER A 27 8.42 -17.22 -0.33
C SER A 27 8.99 -17.13 -1.75
N VAL A 28 8.76 -16.02 -2.45
CA VAL A 28 9.25 -15.76 -3.82
C VAL A 28 9.98 -14.42 -3.94
N GLY A 29 10.46 -13.86 -2.83
CA GLY A 29 11.08 -12.54 -2.79
C GLY A 29 11.45 -12.14 -1.36
N SER A 30 11.73 -10.86 -1.12
CA SER A 30 11.93 -10.36 0.25
C SER A 30 10.58 -10.16 0.94
N ALA A 31 10.47 -10.55 2.21
CA ALA A 31 9.33 -10.22 3.06
C ALA A 31 9.39 -8.74 3.48
N GLN A 32 8.30 -8.00 3.26
CA GLN A 32 8.24 -6.55 3.46
C GLN A 32 6.80 -6.09 3.67
N THR A 33 6.60 -5.10 4.54
CA THR A 33 5.35 -4.33 4.63
C THR A 33 5.42 -3.14 3.69
N LEU A 34 4.39 -2.97 2.86
CA LEU A 34 4.28 -1.86 1.91
C LEU A 34 3.37 -0.78 2.49
N ASN A 35 3.77 0.48 2.35
CA ASN A 35 3.02 1.62 2.84
C ASN A 35 2.12 2.19 1.73
N GLY A 36 0.84 2.37 2.02
CA GLY A 36 -0.14 2.95 1.09
C GLY A 36 -0.15 4.48 1.07
N PRO A 37 -1.12 5.09 0.37
CA PRO A 37 -2.26 4.45 -0.32
C PRO A 37 -1.93 3.93 -1.74
N GLU A 38 -0.76 4.28 -2.26
CA GLU A 38 -0.20 3.73 -3.50
C GLU A 38 0.93 2.78 -3.12
N TYR A 39 0.71 1.48 -3.33
CA TYR A 39 1.63 0.43 -2.92
C TYR A 39 2.47 0.01 -4.13
N ASP A 40 3.73 0.42 -4.15
CA ASP A 40 4.68 0.01 -5.19
C ASP A 40 5.11 -1.45 -4.99
N ILE A 41 4.87 -2.27 -6.02
CA ILE A 41 5.23 -3.69 -6.07
C ILE A 41 6.16 -3.91 -7.26
N PRO A 42 7.46 -3.58 -7.13
CA PRO A 42 8.43 -3.81 -8.18
C PRO A 42 8.78 -5.29 -8.31
N ALA A 43 9.26 -5.68 -9.49
CA ALA A 43 9.72 -7.04 -9.77
C ALA A 43 10.79 -7.57 -8.80
N THR A 44 11.53 -6.68 -8.14
CA THR A 44 12.52 -7.04 -7.10
C THR A 44 11.89 -7.64 -5.83
N LEU A 45 10.57 -7.48 -5.63
CA LEU A 45 9.82 -8.14 -4.57
C LEU A 45 9.25 -9.51 -4.97
N GLY A 46 9.56 -9.98 -6.19
CA GLY A 46 9.10 -11.25 -6.71
C GLY A 46 10.24 -12.07 -7.32
N THR A 47 9.85 -13.19 -7.93
CA THR A 47 10.76 -14.09 -8.65
C THR A 47 10.24 -14.28 -10.07
N GLN A 48 11.10 -14.06 -11.05
CA GLN A 48 10.78 -14.29 -12.45
C GLN A 48 11.13 -15.72 -12.87
N GLN A 49 10.20 -16.39 -13.53
CA GLN A 49 10.42 -17.67 -14.22
C GLN A 49 9.90 -17.57 -15.66
N GLY A 50 10.82 -17.44 -16.62
CA GLY A 50 10.46 -17.17 -18.01
C GLY A 50 9.81 -15.79 -18.13
N SER A 51 8.62 -15.73 -18.74
CA SER A 51 7.84 -14.49 -18.88
C SER A 51 6.80 -14.29 -17.76
N ASN A 52 6.92 -15.03 -16.66
CA ASN A 52 6.05 -14.92 -15.50
C ASN A 52 6.82 -14.29 -14.34
N LEU A 53 6.21 -13.32 -13.68
CA LEU A 53 6.72 -12.70 -12.46
C LEU A 53 5.80 -13.10 -11.30
N PHE A 54 6.33 -13.87 -10.35
CA PHE A 54 5.58 -14.35 -9.20
C PHE A 54 5.80 -13.45 -7.99
N HIS A 55 4.71 -13.06 -7.33
CA HIS A 55 4.70 -12.42 -6.02
C HIS A 55 3.94 -13.28 -5.03
N SER A 56 4.29 -13.18 -3.75
CA SER A 56 3.55 -13.86 -2.69
C SER A 56 3.35 -12.94 -1.51
N PHE A 57 2.14 -12.97 -0.98
CA PHE A 57 1.64 -12.00 -0.01
C PHE A 57 1.16 -12.72 1.25
N GLY A 58 1.56 -12.20 2.41
CA GLY A 58 0.97 -12.59 3.68
C GLY A 58 -0.41 -11.97 3.85
N GLN A 59 -0.51 -10.68 3.53
CA GLN A 59 -1.75 -9.92 3.48
C GLN A 59 -1.77 -9.09 2.20
N PHE A 60 -2.90 -9.11 1.50
CA PHE A 60 -3.15 -8.23 0.36
C PHE A 60 -4.59 -7.72 0.46
N ASN A 61 -4.75 -6.49 0.95
CA ASN A 61 -6.02 -5.78 0.99
C ASN A 61 -5.85 -4.37 0.46
N LEU A 62 -6.93 -3.81 -0.10
CA LEU A 62 -6.99 -2.44 -0.60
C LEU A 62 -8.35 -1.86 -0.21
N ASN A 63 -8.34 -0.62 0.28
CA ASN A 63 -9.52 0.21 0.43
C ASN A 63 -9.92 0.86 -0.91
N GLN A 64 -11.13 1.43 -0.97
CA GLN A 64 -11.73 1.95 -2.21
C GLN A 64 -10.94 3.07 -2.92
N SER A 65 -10.00 3.72 -2.23
CA SER A 65 -9.15 4.80 -2.77
C SER A 65 -7.67 4.42 -2.88
N GLU A 66 -7.32 3.17 -2.58
CA GLU A 66 -5.96 2.66 -2.59
C GLU A 66 -5.68 1.88 -3.88
N ARG A 67 -4.40 1.74 -4.24
CA ARG A 67 -4.00 0.99 -5.44
C ARG A 67 -2.65 0.30 -5.26
N ALA A 68 -2.55 -0.90 -5.81
CA ALA A 68 -1.30 -1.63 -5.96
C ALA A 68 -0.73 -1.38 -7.36
N VAL A 69 0.53 -0.94 -7.44
CA VAL A 69 1.21 -0.62 -8.69
C VAL A 69 2.30 -1.67 -8.93
N PHE A 70 2.01 -2.61 -9.82
CA PHE A 70 2.97 -3.61 -10.22
C PHE A 70 3.87 -3.07 -11.33
N SER A 71 5.18 -3.25 -11.20
CA SER A 71 6.16 -2.85 -12.21
C SER A 71 7.19 -3.96 -12.46
N GLY A 72 7.62 -4.10 -13.70
CA GLY A 72 8.58 -5.11 -14.13
C GLY A 72 9.11 -4.83 -15.53
N PRO A 73 10.08 -5.62 -15.99
CA PRO A 73 10.66 -5.44 -17.31
C PRO A 73 9.70 -5.88 -18.43
N ASP A 74 9.90 -5.36 -19.64
CA ASP A 74 8.97 -5.49 -20.78
C ASP A 74 8.72 -6.95 -21.22
N GLU A 75 9.64 -7.87 -20.92
CA GLU A 75 9.49 -9.30 -21.22
C GLU A 75 8.48 -10.04 -20.32
N ILE A 76 8.02 -9.44 -19.23
CA ILE A 76 6.99 -10.02 -18.37
C ILE A 76 5.64 -9.98 -19.06
N LYS A 77 5.06 -11.16 -19.25
CA LYS A 77 3.72 -11.33 -19.83
C LYS A 77 2.65 -11.53 -18.78
N ASN A 78 3.02 -12.11 -17.63
CA ASN A 78 2.10 -12.41 -16.55
C ASN A 78 2.69 -12.00 -15.21
N ILE A 79 1.84 -11.42 -14.37
CA ILE A 79 2.10 -11.18 -12.96
C ILE A 79 1.19 -12.15 -12.21
N LEU A 80 1.79 -12.99 -11.38
CA LEU A 80 1.17 -14.13 -10.72
C LEU A 80 1.33 -14.04 -9.20
#